data_AF-A0A819T7J3-F1
#
_entry.id   AF-A0A819T7J3-F1
#
_cell.length_a   1.000
_cell.length_b   1.000
_cell.length_c   1.000
_cell.angle_alpha   90.00
_cell.angle_beta   90.00
_cell.angle_gamma   90.00
#
_symmetry.space_group_name_H-M   'P 1'
#
loop_
_entity.id
_entity.type
_entity.pdbx_description
1 polymer ?
#
loop_
_entity_poly.entity_id
_entity_poly.type
_entity_poly.pdbx_seq_one_letter_code
_entity_poly.pdbx_strand_id
1 'polypeptide(L)'
;RQCPQWWAMGRQLYENEPLFNEWIHLIDGEMTKINNGEWKLFKELIEKKTEQESRINDLNAAQPTLFAIQVALAALLISWNIYPPSIISHSAGDQAAAFVAARLSLEEAVRVVYHRLRLQNRNTRQGGRMLAVSMSEEEVENKLLKDIEHLVCITIVNSLRSLTISGDEIQQILSISYPNVFKARLRIENAFHYIKWIDLKLKKIYEAANVFLEISPHPVLAKSIRECYELTNQQQSSPLILPTLKRKENEQITLLPTKNYEEYFNDFLLYKFHLSPCWYESKDSSVQRLANRISIHPLLGIRQLNEQTSATWKSLININLLQYSFLKDHKIQDAILFPAVAYLDLATAACQQLLSPKEDDQTTATSNYF
;
A
#
# COMPACT_ATOMS: atom_id res chain seq x y z
N ARG A 1 -2.32 -16.74 -0.20
CA ARG A 1 -2.01 -18.12 0.25
C ARG A 1 -2.83 -18.46 1.49
N GLN A 2 -3.15 -19.74 1.72
CA GLN A 2 -3.79 -20.22 2.95
C GLN A 2 -2.74 -20.55 4.04
N CYS A 3 -3.11 -20.40 5.33
CA CYS A 3 -2.30 -20.62 6.55
C CYS A 3 -1.55 -19.41 7.19
N PRO A 4 -1.37 -18.22 6.56
CA PRO A 4 -0.72 -17.10 7.25
C PRO A 4 -1.66 -16.37 8.21
N GLN A 5 -2.95 -16.71 8.24
CA GLN A 5 -3.95 -16.01 9.04
C GLN A 5 -3.65 -16.05 10.55
N TRP A 6 -4.09 -15.02 11.25
CA TRP A 6 -3.99 -14.89 12.70
C TRP A 6 -5.07 -13.94 13.23
N TRP A 7 -5.47 -14.13 14.49
CA TRP A 7 -6.45 -13.27 15.13
C TRP A 7 -5.95 -11.83 15.17
N ALA A 8 -6.81 -10.86 14.86
CA ALA A 8 -6.51 -9.43 14.81
C ALA A 8 -5.65 -8.93 13.63
N MET A 9 -5.40 -9.76 12.61
CA MET A 9 -4.74 -9.30 11.38
C MET A 9 -5.56 -8.23 10.65
N GLY A 10 -4.90 -7.16 10.21
CA GLY A 10 -5.48 -6.05 9.47
C GLY A 10 -6.27 -5.04 10.31
N ARG A 11 -6.31 -5.17 11.65
CA ARG A 11 -7.10 -4.26 12.50
C ARG A 11 -6.52 -2.86 12.57
N GLN A 12 -5.19 -2.73 12.63
CA GLN A 12 -4.55 -1.42 12.70
C GLN A 12 -4.70 -0.70 11.36
N LEU A 13 -4.59 -1.42 10.24
CA LEU A 13 -4.90 -0.84 8.93
C LEU A 13 -6.38 -0.49 8.79
N TYR A 14 -7.29 -1.31 9.29
CA TYR A 14 -8.71 -1.00 9.28
C TYR A 14 -9.05 0.28 10.06
N GLU A 15 -8.36 0.53 11.18
CA GLU A 15 -8.56 1.74 12.00
C GLU A 15 -7.93 2.99 11.39
N ASN A 16 -6.79 2.86 10.72
CA ASN A 16 -5.96 4.01 10.34
C ASN A 16 -5.89 4.29 8.83
N GLU A 17 -6.28 3.35 7.97
CA GLU A 17 -6.24 3.48 6.51
C GLU A 17 -7.67 3.45 5.91
N PRO A 18 -8.25 4.62 5.55
CA PRO A 18 -9.63 4.70 5.07
C PRO A 18 -9.92 3.82 3.85
N LEU A 19 -8.98 3.71 2.92
CA LEU A 19 -9.14 2.87 1.74
C LEU A 19 -9.17 1.38 2.11
N PHE A 20 -8.33 0.95 3.05
CA PHE A 20 -8.34 -0.43 3.55
C PHE A 20 -9.69 -0.75 4.19
N ASN A 21 -10.18 0.15 5.04
CA ASN A 21 -11.47 0.07 5.69
C ASN A 21 -12.63 -0.09 4.68
N GLU A 22 -12.66 0.75 3.65
CA GLU A 22 -13.68 0.71 2.59
C GLU A 22 -13.70 -0.65 1.88
N TRP A 23 -12.54 -1.18 1.49
CA TRP A 23 -12.45 -2.50 0.85
C TRP A 23 -12.93 -3.63 1.75
N ILE A 24 -12.66 -3.58 3.05
CA ILE A 24 -13.20 -4.57 3.99
C ILE A 24 -14.73 -4.54 4.00
N HIS A 25 -15.34 -3.35 4.02
CA HIS A 25 -16.80 -3.22 3.99
C HIS A 25 -17.42 -3.65 2.66
N LEU A 26 -16.80 -3.30 1.52
CA LEU A 26 -17.27 -3.73 0.21
C LEU A 26 -17.28 -5.26 0.10
N ILE A 27 -16.21 -5.91 0.55
CA ILE A 27 -16.08 -7.37 0.50
C ILE A 27 -17.03 -8.04 1.49
N ASP A 28 -17.20 -7.50 2.71
CA ASP A 28 -18.20 -7.97 3.68
C ASP A 28 -19.62 -7.89 3.11
N GLY A 29 -19.94 -6.81 2.39
CA GLY A 29 -21.22 -6.61 1.71
C GLY A 29 -21.50 -7.69 0.66
N GLU A 30 -20.55 -7.94 -0.25
CA GLU A 30 -20.69 -8.99 -1.26
C GLU A 30 -20.74 -10.40 -0.65
N MET A 31 -19.94 -10.67 0.38
CA MET A 31 -19.99 -11.94 1.09
C MET A 31 -21.33 -12.15 1.81
N THR A 32 -21.88 -11.09 2.42
CA THR A 32 -23.19 -11.11 3.08
C THR A 32 -24.31 -11.43 2.09
N LYS A 33 -24.25 -10.88 0.87
CA LYS A 33 -25.23 -11.16 -0.18
C LYS A 33 -25.25 -12.65 -0.56
N ILE A 34 -24.07 -13.24 -0.82
CA ILE A 34 -24.01 -14.63 -1.31
C ILE A 34 -24.30 -15.68 -0.24
N ASN A 35 -24.05 -15.36 1.04
CA ASN A 35 -24.32 -16.27 2.16
C ASN A 35 -25.65 -15.97 2.88
N ASN A 36 -26.52 -15.13 2.30
CA ASN A 36 -27.81 -14.73 2.88
C ASN A 36 -27.71 -14.13 4.30
N GLY A 37 -26.58 -13.51 4.64
CA GLY A 37 -26.33 -12.90 5.95
C GLY A 37 -26.04 -13.88 7.08
N GLU A 38 -25.86 -15.18 6.80
CA GLU A 38 -25.52 -16.20 7.81
C GLU A 38 -24.19 -15.91 8.51
N TRP A 39 -23.26 -15.27 7.81
CA TRP A 39 -21.94 -14.94 8.33
C TRP A 39 -21.48 -13.57 7.84
N LYS A 40 -20.77 -12.83 8.70
CA LYS A 40 -20.17 -11.54 8.37
C LYS A 40 -18.67 -11.57 8.62
N LEU A 41 -17.92 -11.22 7.60
CA LEU A 41 -16.47 -11.07 7.63
C LEU A 41 -16.06 -9.99 8.62
N PHE A 42 -16.80 -8.89 8.64
CA PHE A 42 -16.56 -7.78 9.55
C PHE A 42 -16.54 -8.23 11.01
N LYS A 43 -17.49 -9.08 11.41
CA LYS A 43 -17.58 -9.57 12.80
C LYS A 43 -16.36 -10.38 13.19
N GLU A 44 -15.92 -11.27 12.30
CA GLU A 44 -14.76 -12.13 12.56
C GLU A 44 -13.45 -11.33 12.61
N LEU A 45 -13.26 -10.40 11.67
CA LEU A 45 -12.07 -9.58 11.61
C LEU A 45 -11.98 -8.56 12.73
N ILE A 46 -13.06 -7.82 13.02
CA ILE A 46 -13.01 -6.58 13.80
C ILE A 46 -13.66 -6.74 15.17
N GLU A 47 -14.86 -7.30 15.26
CA GLU A 47 -15.64 -7.32 16.52
C GLU A 47 -15.12 -8.32 17.56
N LYS A 48 -14.48 -9.42 17.13
CA LYS A 48 -14.01 -10.49 18.03
C LYS A 48 -12.83 -10.05 18.90
N LYS A 49 -13.08 -9.82 20.19
CA LYS A 49 -12.12 -9.17 21.10
C LYS A 49 -11.00 -10.08 21.61
N THR A 50 -11.13 -11.39 21.51
CA THR A 50 -10.12 -12.36 21.98
C THR A 50 -9.80 -13.39 20.92
N GLU A 51 -8.59 -13.97 20.98
CA GLU A 51 -8.16 -15.05 20.08
C GLU A 51 -9.03 -16.31 20.28
N GLN A 52 -9.49 -16.56 21.51
CA GLN A 52 -10.34 -17.71 21.87
C GLN A 52 -11.74 -17.64 21.24
N GLU A 53 -12.28 -16.44 21.04
CA GLU A 53 -13.59 -16.26 20.41
C GLU A 53 -13.55 -16.30 18.88
N SER A 54 -12.35 -16.22 18.30
CA SER A 54 -12.13 -16.14 16.87
C SER A 54 -12.09 -17.53 16.24
N ARG A 55 -12.81 -17.65 15.13
CA ARG A 55 -12.78 -18.83 14.27
C ARG A 55 -11.79 -18.65 13.12
N ILE A 56 -10.84 -17.72 13.19
CA ILE A 56 -9.94 -17.42 12.06
C ILE A 56 -9.12 -18.64 11.60
N ASN A 57 -9.02 -19.70 12.41
CA ASN A 57 -8.37 -20.96 12.01
C ASN A 57 -9.33 -21.98 11.36
N ASP A 58 -10.66 -21.81 11.48
CA ASP A 58 -11.68 -22.52 10.71
C ASP A 58 -11.58 -22.08 9.25
N LEU A 59 -11.66 -23.06 8.35
CA LEU A 59 -11.66 -22.85 6.91
C LEU A 59 -12.67 -21.78 6.46
N ASN A 60 -13.87 -21.79 7.06
CA ASN A 60 -14.98 -20.91 6.71
C ASN A 60 -14.70 -19.45 6.99
N ALA A 61 -13.96 -19.15 8.04
CA ALA A 61 -13.55 -17.80 8.38
C ALA A 61 -12.22 -17.45 7.72
N ALA A 62 -11.25 -18.37 7.69
CA ALA A 62 -9.90 -18.13 7.20
C ALA A 62 -9.87 -17.65 5.74
N GLN A 63 -10.53 -18.36 4.82
CA GLN A 63 -10.41 -18.05 3.38
C GLN A 63 -11.05 -16.73 2.97
N PRO A 64 -12.31 -16.42 3.34
CA PRO A 64 -12.91 -15.13 3.01
C PRO A 64 -12.12 -13.98 3.63
N THR A 65 -11.62 -14.17 4.84
CA THR A 65 -10.83 -13.16 5.53
C THR A 65 -9.47 -12.93 4.86
N LEU A 66 -8.78 -14.00 4.46
CA LEU A 66 -7.54 -13.90 3.70
C LEU A 66 -7.75 -13.19 2.37
N PHE A 67 -8.81 -13.54 1.65
CA PHE A 67 -9.19 -12.85 0.41
C PHE A 67 -9.37 -11.35 0.66
N ALA A 68 -10.16 -10.96 1.68
CA ALA A 68 -10.39 -9.56 1.99
C ALA A 68 -9.12 -8.78 2.33
N ILE A 69 -8.28 -9.32 3.21
CA ILE A 69 -7.01 -8.70 3.58
C ILE A 69 -6.09 -8.56 2.36
N GLN A 70 -5.96 -9.60 1.54
CA GLN A 70 -5.10 -9.55 0.35
C GLN A 70 -5.58 -8.52 -0.67
N VAL A 71 -6.89 -8.42 -0.89
CA VAL A 71 -7.48 -7.43 -1.80
C VAL A 71 -7.32 -6.01 -1.25
N ALA A 72 -7.61 -5.79 0.03
CA ALA A 72 -7.46 -4.47 0.65
C ALA A 72 -5.99 -4.00 0.67
N LEU A 73 -5.04 -4.90 0.94
CA LEU A 73 -3.60 -4.62 0.81
C LEU A 73 -3.23 -4.28 -0.64
N ALA A 74 -3.69 -5.06 -1.62
CA ALA A 74 -3.41 -4.78 -3.03
C ALA A 74 -3.95 -3.41 -3.46
N ALA A 75 -5.15 -3.03 -3.00
CA ALA A 75 -5.72 -1.71 -3.26
C ALA A 75 -4.89 -0.57 -2.64
N LEU A 76 -4.40 -0.73 -1.41
CA LEU A 76 -3.47 0.23 -0.80
C LEU A 76 -2.20 0.40 -1.64
N LEU A 77 -1.59 -0.72 -2.06
CA LEU A 77 -0.37 -0.69 -2.88
C LEU A 77 -0.59 0.04 -4.21
N ILE A 78 -1.71 -0.24 -4.88
CA ILE A 78 -2.12 0.46 -6.11
C ILE A 78 -2.32 1.96 -5.85
N SER A 79 -2.92 2.34 -4.72
CA SER A 79 -3.10 3.75 -4.35
C SER A 79 -1.77 4.48 -4.11
N TRP A 80 -0.70 3.75 -3.82
CA TRP A 80 0.66 4.27 -3.70
C TRP A 80 1.46 4.18 -5.00
N ASN A 81 0.78 3.92 -6.12
CA ASN A 81 1.35 3.72 -7.44
C ASN A 81 2.31 2.52 -7.56
N ILE A 82 2.15 1.50 -6.69
CA ILE A 82 2.90 0.25 -6.77
C ILE A 82 2.09 -0.73 -7.62
N TYR A 83 2.50 -0.89 -8.88
CA TYR A 83 1.85 -1.77 -9.86
C TYR A 83 2.77 -2.94 -10.25
N PRO A 84 2.60 -4.14 -9.66
CA PRO A 84 3.40 -5.31 -10.04
C PRO A 84 3.13 -5.69 -11.51
N PRO A 85 4.18 -5.83 -12.34
CA PRO A 85 4.02 -6.24 -13.74
C PRO A 85 3.65 -7.71 -13.88
N SER A 86 3.73 -8.48 -12.80
CA SER A 86 3.44 -9.91 -12.76
C SER A 86 2.92 -10.28 -11.38
N ILE A 87 1.97 -11.20 -11.33
CA ILE A 87 1.38 -11.71 -10.10
C ILE A 87 1.52 -13.22 -10.10
N ILE A 88 2.16 -13.74 -9.05
CA ILE A 88 2.22 -15.18 -8.77
C ILE A 88 1.32 -15.42 -7.56
N SER A 89 0.33 -16.29 -7.74
CA SER A 89 -0.56 -16.67 -6.66
C SER A 89 -0.05 -17.90 -5.93
N HIS A 90 -0.76 -18.36 -4.89
CA HIS A 90 -0.46 -19.63 -4.22
C HIS A 90 -1.70 -20.12 -3.48
N SER A 91 -2.25 -21.26 -3.92
CA SER A 91 -3.40 -21.93 -3.31
C SER A 91 -4.60 -20.98 -3.13
N ALA A 92 -5.04 -20.67 -1.91
CA ALA A 92 -6.15 -19.72 -1.70
C ALA A 92 -5.86 -18.30 -2.20
N GLY A 93 -4.58 -17.95 -2.41
CA GLY A 93 -4.19 -16.66 -2.98
C GLY A 93 -4.60 -16.47 -4.45
N ASP A 94 -4.96 -17.54 -5.16
CA ASP A 94 -5.38 -17.48 -6.57
C ASP A 94 -6.64 -16.61 -6.74
N GLN A 95 -7.52 -16.62 -5.74
CA GLN A 95 -8.78 -15.87 -5.75
C GLN A 95 -8.52 -14.35 -5.72
N ALA A 96 -7.65 -13.90 -4.80
CA ALA A 96 -7.24 -12.51 -4.71
C ALA A 96 -6.42 -12.09 -5.94
N ALA A 97 -5.50 -12.94 -6.42
CA ALA A 97 -4.70 -12.65 -7.60
C ALA A 97 -5.55 -12.49 -8.87
N ALA A 98 -6.56 -13.35 -9.09
CA ALA A 98 -7.45 -13.25 -10.23
C ALA A 98 -8.28 -11.95 -10.21
N PHE A 99 -8.74 -11.54 -9.02
CA PHE A 99 -9.43 -10.26 -8.85
C PHE A 99 -8.51 -9.07 -9.11
N VAL A 100 -7.33 -9.03 -8.47
CA VAL A 100 -6.37 -7.92 -8.62
C VAL A 100 -5.84 -7.81 -10.05
N ALA A 101 -5.72 -8.93 -10.77
CA ALA A 101 -5.38 -8.96 -12.19
C ALA A 101 -6.54 -8.57 -13.12
N ALA A 102 -7.66 -8.08 -12.57
CA ALA A 102 -8.88 -7.70 -13.28
C ALA A 102 -9.46 -8.81 -14.18
N ARG A 103 -9.24 -10.08 -13.81
CA ARG A 103 -9.81 -11.25 -14.52
C ARG A 103 -11.20 -11.62 -14.02
N LEU A 104 -11.55 -11.18 -12.82
CA LEU A 104 -12.85 -11.36 -12.20
C LEU A 104 -13.30 -10.01 -11.64
N SER A 105 -14.59 -9.72 -11.75
CA SER A 105 -15.24 -8.70 -10.93
C SER A 105 -15.22 -9.08 -9.44
N LEU A 106 -15.52 -8.12 -8.56
CA LEU A 106 -15.57 -8.39 -7.12
C LEU A 106 -16.63 -9.46 -6.79
N GLU A 107 -17.81 -9.37 -7.42
CA GLU A 107 -18.90 -10.32 -7.23
C GLU A 107 -18.49 -11.73 -7.66
N GLU A 108 -17.85 -11.86 -8.83
CA GLU A 108 -17.36 -13.15 -9.33
C GLU A 108 -16.26 -13.73 -8.43
N ALA A 109 -15.32 -12.90 -7.98
CA ALA A 109 -14.27 -13.33 -7.07
C ALA A 109 -14.84 -13.86 -5.75
N VAL A 110 -15.82 -13.14 -5.17
CA VAL A 110 -16.57 -13.58 -3.97
C VAL A 110 -17.33 -14.88 -4.21
N ARG A 111 -17.97 -15.05 -5.37
CA ARG A 111 -18.62 -16.32 -5.77
C ARG A 111 -17.62 -17.47 -5.81
N VAL A 112 -16.43 -17.26 -6.38
CA VAL A 112 -15.37 -18.26 -6.41
C VAL A 112 -14.92 -18.62 -4.99
N VAL A 113 -14.68 -17.63 -4.13
CA VAL A 113 -14.29 -17.85 -2.71
C VAL A 113 -15.33 -18.72 -2.01
N TYR A 114 -16.60 -18.30 -2.06
CA TYR A 114 -17.71 -18.97 -1.39
C TYR A 114 -17.94 -20.40 -1.89
N HIS A 115 -17.99 -20.61 -3.20
CA HIS A 115 -18.25 -21.94 -3.76
C HIS A 115 -17.05 -22.88 -3.61
N ARG A 116 -15.82 -22.37 -3.75
CA ARG A 116 -14.61 -23.16 -3.47
C ARG A 116 -14.60 -23.64 -2.03
N LEU A 117 -14.89 -22.75 -1.08
CA LEU A 117 -15.01 -23.09 0.33
C LEU A 117 -16.07 -24.17 0.56
N ARG A 118 -17.27 -24.00 0.01
CA ARG A 118 -18.37 -24.98 0.13
C ARG A 118 -17.98 -26.36 -0.41
N LEU A 119 -17.33 -26.41 -1.56
CA LEU A 119 -16.87 -27.67 -2.17
C LEU A 119 -15.73 -28.30 -1.36
N GLN A 120 -14.80 -27.50 -0.87
CA GLN A 120 -13.71 -27.98 -0.01
C GLN A 120 -14.26 -28.58 1.27
N ASN A 121 -15.18 -27.91 1.97
CA ASN A 121 -15.81 -28.44 3.17
C ASN A 121 -16.55 -29.77 2.95
N ARG A 122 -17.20 -29.94 1.79
CA ARG A 122 -17.90 -31.20 1.46
C ARG A 122 -16.94 -32.36 1.19
N ASN A 123 -15.77 -32.06 0.64
CA ASN A 123 -14.85 -33.07 0.12
C ASN A 123 -13.63 -33.33 1.01
N THR A 124 -13.40 -32.51 2.04
CA THR A 124 -12.29 -32.73 2.97
C THR A 124 -12.76 -33.49 4.20
N ARG A 125 -12.05 -34.58 4.53
CA ARG A 125 -12.26 -35.30 5.78
C ARG A 125 -11.84 -34.41 6.96
N GLN A 126 -12.69 -34.34 7.99
CA GLN A 126 -12.32 -33.71 9.25
C GLN A 126 -11.12 -34.43 9.87
N GLY A 127 -10.18 -33.67 10.43
CA GLY A 127 -8.98 -34.22 11.06
C GLY A 127 -7.80 -34.43 10.11
N GLY A 128 -7.93 -34.09 8.83
CA GLY A 128 -6.82 -34.05 7.88
C GLY A 128 -5.73 -33.09 8.34
N ARG A 129 -4.48 -33.57 8.41
CA ARG A 129 -3.34 -32.80 8.91
C ARG A 129 -2.44 -32.43 7.74
N MET A 130 -1.82 -31.25 7.81
CA MET A 130 -0.78 -30.84 6.87
C MET A 130 0.49 -30.47 7.63
N LEU A 131 1.64 -30.87 7.08
CA LEU A 131 2.96 -30.63 7.65
C LEU A 131 3.86 -29.97 6.62
N ALA A 132 4.34 -28.78 6.94
CA ALA A 132 5.44 -28.17 6.20
C ALA A 132 6.74 -28.87 6.56
N VAL A 133 7.51 -29.30 5.56
CA VAL A 133 8.76 -30.06 5.73
C VAL A 133 9.85 -29.41 4.89
N SER A 134 11.05 -29.21 5.46
CA SER A 134 12.22 -28.74 4.72
C SER A 134 13.09 -29.87 4.17
N MET A 135 12.56 -30.59 3.18
CA MET A 135 13.19 -31.71 2.46
C MET A 135 12.83 -31.63 0.97
N SER A 136 13.59 -32.29 0.10
CA SER A 136 13.22 -32.44 -1.31
C SER A 136 12.09 -33.46 -1.54
N GLU A 137 11.46 -33.43 -2.71
CA GLU A 137 10.44 -34.43 -3.10
C GLU A 137 11.01 -35.85 -2.93
N GLU A 138 12.20 -36.11 -3.48
CA GLU A 138 12.89 -37.40 -3.36
C GLU A 138 13.19 -37.79 -1.91
N GLU A 139 13.65 -36.85 -1.08
CA GLU A 139 13.90 -37.14 0.34
C GLU A 139 12.61 -37.50 1.07
N VAL A 140 11.51 -36.83 0.75
CA VAL A 140 10.22 -37.09 1.39
C VAL A 140 9.66 -38.44 0.93
N GLU A 141 9.69 -38.73 -0.36
CA GLU A 141 9.28 -40.03 -0.91
C GLU A 141 10.08 -41.17 -0.26
N ASN A 142 11.41 -41.07 -0.27
CA ASN A 142 12.28 -42.16 0.18
C ASN A 142 12.40 -42.30 1.70
N LYS A 143 12.31 -41.20 2.46
CA LYS A 143 12.55 -41.21 3.92
C LYS A 143 11.28 -41.10 4.75
N LEU A 144 10.27 -40.36 4.29
CA LEU A 144 9.06 -40.09 5.07
C LEU A 144 7.84 -40.87 4.62
N LEU A 145 7.70 -41.10 3.31
CA LEU A 145 6.50 -41.72 2.74
C LEU A 145 6.67 -43.21 2.46
N LYS A 146 7.91 -43.71 2.50
CA LYS A 146 8.21 -45.12 2.30
C LYS A 146 7.29 -46.00 3.17
N ASP A 147 6.61 -46.94 2.52
CA ASP A 147 5.67 -47.90 3.11
C ASP A 147 4.32 -47.30 3.58
N ILE A 148 4.13 -45.96 3.50
CA ILE A 148 2.90 -45.25 3.88
C ILE A 148 2.39 -44.29 2.79
N GLU A 149 2.78 -44.50 1.53
CA GLU A 149 2.44 -43.64 0.38
C GLU A 149 0.93 -43.54 0.13
N HIS A 150 0.18 -44.56 0.57
CA HIS A 150 -1.27 -44.62 0.50
C HIS A 150 -1.98 -43.81 1.60
N LEU A 151 -1.25 -43.39 2.65
CA LEU A 151 -1.79 -42.64 3.80
C LEU A 151 -1.37 -41.18 3.79
N VAL A 152 -0.24 -40.86 3.15
CA VAL A 152 0.34 -39.51 3.12
C VAL A 152 0.85 -39.20 1.71
N CYS A 153 0.51 -38.00 1.22
CA CYS A 153 0.96 -37.52 -0.09
C CYS A 153 1.67 -36.16 0.03
N ILE A 154 2.57 -35.88 -0.91
CA ILE A 154 3.09 -34.53 -1.14
C ILE A 154 1.94 -33.70 -1.70
N THR A 155 1.68 -32.54 -1.11
CA THR A 155 0.53 -31.69 -1.48
C THR A 155 0.93 -30.37 -2.08
N ILE A 156 2.05 -29.80 -1.65
CA ILE A 156 2.52 -28.50 -2.13
C ILE A 156 4.04 -28.58 -2.23
N VAL A 157 4.59 -28.26 -3.39
CA VAL A 157 6.03 -28.08 -3.57
C VAL A 157 6.31 -26.58 -3.68
N ASN A 158 6.73 -25.93 -2.60
CA ASN A 158 6.97 -24.48 -2.61
C ASN A 158 8.32 -24.12 -3.24
N SER A 159 9.34 -24.98 -3.04
CA SER A 159 10.70 -24.86 -3.58
C SER A 159 11.42 -26.22 -3.44
N LEU A 160 12.66 -26.33 -3.92
CA LEU A 160 13.43 -27.58 -3.93
C LEU A 160 13.54 -28.27 -2.57
N ARG A 161 13.65 -27.50 -1.48
CA ARG A 161 13.72 -28.00 -0.09
C ARG A 161 12.60 -27.45 0.78
N SER A 162 11.47 -27.03 0.21
CA SER A 162 10.30 -26.61 0.97
C SER A 162 9.04 -27.17 0.37
N LEU A 163 8.45 -28.15 1.04
CA LEU A 163 7.21 -28.77 0.60
C LEU A 163 6.23 -28.94 1.76
N THR A 164 5.01 -29.34 1.44
CA THR A 164 3.97 -29.66 2.40
C THR A 164 3.43 -31.03 2.07
N ILE A 165 3.35 -31.90 3.06
CA ILE A 165 2.68 -33.20 2.98
C ILE A 165 1.34 -33.14 3.71
N SER A 166 0.39 -33.96 3.30
CA SER A 166 -0.87 -34.16 4.02
C SER A 166 -1.29 -35.61 4.03
N GLY A 167 -2.01 -35.99 5.08
CA GLY A 167 -2.50 -37.35 5.24
C GLY A 167 -2.82 -37.68 6.69
N ASP A 168 -3.16 -38.95 6.91
CA ASP A 168 -3.61 -39.45 8.21
C ASP A 168 -2.41 -39.61 9.17
N GLU A 169 -1.25 -40.03 8.66
CA GLU A 169 -0.05 -40.34 9.46
C GLU A 169 0.89 -39.16 9.75
N ILE A 170 0.41 -37.94 9.53
CA ILE A 170 1.22 -36.72 9.74
C ILE A 170 1.72 -36.58 11.18
N GLN A 171 0.96 -37.04 12.17
CA GLN A 171 1.37 -36.95 13.57
C GLN A 171 2.53 -37.90 13.88
N GLN A 172 2.53 -39.10 13.29
CA GLN A 172 3.65 -40.03 13.38
C GLN A 172 4.88 -39.43 12.71
N ILE A 173 4.74 -38.91 11.48
CA ILE A 173 5.83 -38.25 10.76
C ILE A 173 6.40 -37.06 11.54
N LEU A 174 5.55 -36.25 12.17
CA LEU A 174 5.99 -35.13 13.00
C LEU A 174 6.86 -35.60 14.18
N SER A 175 6.54 -36.75 14.79
CA SER A 175 7.28 -37.30 15.94
C SER A 175 8.68 -37.84 15.60
N ILE A 176 8.93 -38.25 14.35
CA ILE A 176 10.22 -38.82 13.93
C ILE A 176 11.31 -37.73 13.88
N SER A 177 12.36 -37.82 14.69
CA SER A 177 13.41 -36.80 14.67
C SER A 177 14.31 -36.94 13.45
N TYR A 178 14.45 -35.86 12.69
CA TYR A 178 15.48 -35.70 11.65
C TYR A 178 16.34 -34.48 12.01
N PRO A 179 17.64 -34.68 12.30
CA PRO A 179 18.54 -33.56 12.56
C PRO A 179 18.51 -32.56 11.40
N ASN A 180 18.45 -31.26 11.73
CA ASN A 180 18.47 -30.16 10.76
C ASN A 180 17.28 -30.10 9.78
N VAL A 181 16.20 -30.85 10.01
CA VAL A 181 14.98 -30.76 9.20
C VAL A 181 13.91 -29.99 9.95
N PHE A 182 13.54 -28.84 9.40
CA PHE A 182 12.37 -28.11 9.87
C PHE A 182 11.08 -28.85 9.53
N LYS A 183 10.24 -29.08 10.53
CA LYS A 183 8.88 -29.60 10.40
C LYS A 183 7.93 -28.76 11.24
N ALA A 184 6.85 -28.28 10.64
CA ALA A 184 5.84 -27.50 11.36
C ALA A 184 4.43 -27.86 10.89
N ARG A 185 3.54 -28.11 11.84
CA ARG A 185 2.12 -28.34 11.57
C ARG A 185 1.48 -27.03 11.09
N LEU A 186 0.74 -27.10 9.99
CA LEU A 186 -0.04 -25.96 9.51
C LEU A 186 -1.30 -25.78 10.38
N ARG A 187 -1.67 -24.52 10.66
CA ARG A 187 -2.83 -24.14 11.49
C ARG A 187 -4.12 -24.17 10.67
N ILE A 188 -4.52 -25.37 10.28
CA ILE A 188 -5.73 -25.65 9.52
C ILE A 188 -6.36 -26.95 10.02
N GLU A 189 -7.68 -27.03 9.92
CA GLU A 189 -8.47 -28.19 10.39
C GLU A 189 -8.65 -29.26 9.30
N ASN A 190 -8.33 -28.93 8.04
CA ASN A 190 -8.56 -29.76 6.86
C ASN A 190 -7.26 -29.92 6.05
N ALA A 191 -7.06 -31.10 5.46
CA ALA A 191 -5.98 -31.37 4.51
C ALA A 191 -6.40 -31.06 3.06
N PHE A 192 -5.48 -30.54 2.24
CA PHE A 192 -5.73 -30.21 0.82
C PHE A 192 -4.87 -31.07 -0.11
N HIS A 193 -5.38 -31.40 -1.30
CA HIS A 193 -4.71 -32.27 -2.26
C HIS A 193 -3.73 -31.55 -3.21
N TYR A 194 -2.86 -32.37 -3.80
CA TYR A 194 -1.73 -32.15 -4.73
C TYR A 194 -1.82 -30.90 -5.62
N ILE A 195 -0.90 -29.95 -5.41
CA ILE A 195 -0.56 -28.86 -6.33
C ILE A 195 0.97 -28.81 -6.48
N LYS A 196 1.48 -29.21 -7.64
CA LYS A 196 2.90 -29.10 -8.00
C LYS A 196 3.14 -27.70 -8.59
N TRP A 197 4.04 -26.92 -7.99
CA TRP A 197 4.16 -25.47 -8.22
C TRP A 197 5.41 -25.03 -9.00
N ILE A 198 6.33 -25.94 -9.34
CA ILE A 198 7.44 -25.60 -10.24
C ILE A 198 6.99 -25.89 -11.67
N ASP A 199 6.24 -24.94 -12.25
CA ASP A 199 6.05 -24.83 -13.69
C ASP A 199 7.24 -24.04 -14.28
N LEU A 200 7.78 -24.51 -15.41
CA LEU A 200 8.77 -23.80 -16.24
C LEU A 200 8.34 -22.36 -16.55
N LYS A 201 7.03 -22.07 -16.51
CA LYS A 201 6.47 -20.71 -16.70
C LYS A 201 6.88 -19.72 -15.61
N LEU A 202 7.07 -20.15 -14.36
CA LEU A 202 7.50 -19.24 -13.28
C LEU A 202 8.97 -18.88 -13.39
N LYS A 203 9.79 -19.73 -14.03
CA LYS A 203 11.23 -19.49 -14.19
C LYS A 203 11.51 -18.12 -14.79
N LYS A 204 10.78 -17.74 -15.85
CA LYS A 204 10.92 -16.42 -16.50
C LYS A 204 10.65 -15.25 -15.55
N ILE A 205 9.73 -15.41 -14.60
CA ILE A 205 9.44 -14.37 -13.60
C ILE A 205 10.61 -14.26 -12.63
N TYR A 206 11.16 -15.39 -12.16
CA TYR A 206 12.34 -15.40 -11.29
C TYR A 206 13.62 -14.91 -11.98
N GLU A 207 13.77 -15.11 -13.30
CA GLU A 207 14.87 -14.56 -14.11
C GLU A 207 14.74 -13.03 -14.29
N ALA A 208 13.51 -12.50 -14.34
CA ALA A 208 13.25 -11.09 -14.63
C ALA A 208 13.08 -10.19 -13.39
N ALA A 209 12.69 -10.74 -12.24
CA ALA A 209 12.32 -9.96 -11.06
C ALA A 209 13.37 -10.06 -9.95
N ASN A 210 13.82 -8.90 -9.44
CA ASN A 210 14.72 -8.80 -8.29
C ASN A 210 14.01 -8.36 -6.99
N VAL A 211 12.74 -7.96 -7.10
CA VAL A 211 11.87 -7.58 -5.97
C VAL A 211 10.66 -8.49 -5.95
N PHE A 212 10.37 -9.05 -4.79
CA PHE A 212 9.19 -9.88 -4.56
C PHE A 212 8.38 -9.30 -3.41
N LEU A 213 7.12 -8.99 -3.68
CA LEU A 213 6.18 -8.51 -2.68
C LEU A 213 5.24 -9.64 -2.25
N GLU A 214 5.30 -10.05 -0.98
CA GLU A 214 4.42 -11.08 -0.43
C GLU A 214 3.16 -10.47 0.19
N ILE A 215 2.10 -10.33 -0.61
CA ILE A 215 0.79 -9.81 -0.18
C ILE A 215 0.07 -10.85 0.69
N SER A 216 0.20 -10.70 2.00
CA SER A 216 -0.35 -11.62 3.01
C SER A 216 -0.39 -10.99 4.40
N PRO A 217 -1.17 -11.55 5.35
CA PRO A 217 -1.15 -11.12 6.75
C PRO A 217 0.12 -11.55 7.52
N HIS A 218 0.97 -12.41 6.94
CA HIS A 218 2.24 -12.86 7.50
C HIS A 218 3.08 -13.59 6.43
N PRO A 219 4.38 -13.28 6.26
CA PRO A 219 5.21 -13.95 5.27
C PRO A 219 5.45 -15.41 5.63
N VAL A 220 5.16 -16.28 4.67
CA VAL A 220 5.38 -17.73 4.76
C VAL A 220 6.06 -18.29 3.51
N LEU A 221 6.24 -17.49 2.46
CA LEU A 221 6.86 -17.88 1.19
C LEU A 221 8.28 -17.33 1.01
N ALA A 222 8.71 -16.35 1.80
CA ALA A 222 10.03 -15.72 1.66
C ALA A 222 11.20 -16.71 1.49
N LYS A 223 11.25 -17.79 2.28
CA LYS A 223 12.29 -18.83 2.13
C LYS A 223 12.22 -19.53 0.77
N SER A 224 11.02 -19.90 0.34
CA SER A 224 10.79 -20.59 -0.93
C SER A 224 11.06 -19.69 -2.14
N ILE A 225 10.65 -18.41 -2.06
CA ILE A 225 10.94 -17.41 -3.08
C ILE A 225 12.46 -17.26 -3.25
N ARG A 226 13.20 -17.14 -2.15
CA ARG A 226 14.66 -17.03 -2.18
C ARG A 226 15.31 -18.26 -2.81
N GLU A 227 14.90 -19.45 -2.39
CA GLU A 227 15.44 -20.70 -2.93
C GLU A 227 15.16 -20.83 -4.44
N CYS A 228 13.94 -20.54 -4.90
CA CYS A 228 13.59 -20.55 -6.32
C CYS A 228 14.39 -19.51 -7.12
N TYR A 229 14.61 -18.32 -6.56
CA TYR A 229 15.41 -17.27 -7.18
C TYR A 229 16.88 -17.69 -7.32
N GLU A 230 17.49 -18.19 -6.25
CA GLU A 230 18.90 -18.62 -6.22
C GLU A 230 19.17 -19.75 -7.21
N LEU A 231 18.24 -20.72 -7.31
CA LEU A 231 18.30 -21.80 -8.30
C LEU A 231 18.23 -21.29 -9.74
N THR A 232 17.44 -20.24 -9.96
CA THR A 232 17.19 -19.70 -11.30
C THR A 232 18.33 -18.78 -11.76
N ASN A 233 18.87 -17.95 -10.86
CA ASN A 233 19.87 -16.93 -11.16
C ASN A 233 21.30 -17.34 -10.76
N GLN A 234 21.55 -18.64 -10.54
CA GLN A 234 22.88 -19.20 -10.23
C GLN A 234 23.61 -18.45 -9.09
N GLN A 235 22.87 -18.02 -8.06
CA GLN A 235 23.39 -17.26 -6.91
C GLN A 235 24.13 -15.94 -7.22
N GLN A 236 23.88 -15.31 -8.37
CA GLN A 236 24.56 -14.05 -8.72
C GLN A 236 24.17 -12.87 -7.81
N SER A 237 22.98 -12.91 -7.20
CA SER A 237 22.44 -11.88 -6.31
C SER A 237 21.43 -12.46 -5.31
N SER A 238 21.09 -11.69 -4.27
CA SER A 238 19.97 -12.00 -3.37
C SER A 238 18.75 -11.15 -3.74
N PRO A 239 17.54 -11.73 -3.82
CA PRO A 239 16.34 -10.97 -4.13
C PRO A 239 15.90 -10.14 -2.91
N LEU A 240 15.36 -8.95 -3.17
CA LEU A 240 14.64 -8.18 -2.15
C LEU A 240 13.24 -8.77 -1.98
N ILE A 241 12.93 -9.26 -0.78
CA ILE A 241 11.61 -9.84 -0.48
C ILE A 241 10.95 -8.98 0.60
N LEU A 242 9.85 -8.34 0.25
CA LEU A 242 9.11 -7.41 1.11
C LEU A 242 7.80 -8.06 1.55
N PRO A 243 7.56 -8.24 2.86
CA PRO A 243 6.26 -8.63 3.36
C PRO A 243 5.32 -7.42 3.46
N THR A 244 4.03 -7.61 3.21
CA THR A 244 3.04 -6.56 3.51
C THR A 244 2.75 -6.45 5.00
N LEU A 245 2.56 -7.58 5.68
CA LEU A 245 2.24 -7.63 7.12
C LEU A 245 3.02 -8.75 7.80
N LYS A 246 3.24 -8.61 9.11
CA LYS A 246 3.87 -9.64 9.93
C LYS A 246 3.09 -9.82 11.22
N ARG A 247 2.84 -11.09 11.57
CA ARG A 247 2.04 -11.48 12.73
C ARG A 247 2.57 -10.83 14.01
N LYS A 248 1.66 -10.18 14.74
CA LYS A 248 1.93 -9.49 16.02
C LYS A 248 2.95 -8.33 15.94
N GLU A 249 3.20 -7.83 14.74
CA GLU A 249 3.97 -6.59 14.53
C GLU A 249 3.03 -5.43 14.20
N ASN A 250 3.55 -4.20 14.30
CA ASN A 250 2.79 -3.02 13.92
C ASN A 250 2.62 -2.99 12.39
N GLU A 251 1.36 -2.96 11.95
CA GLU A 251 0.99 -3.17 10.55
C GLU A 251 1.46 -2.03 9.64
N GLN A 252 1.35 -0.78 10.11
CA GLN A 252 1.82 0.39 9.36
C GLN A 252 3.34 0.35 9.22
N ILE A 253 4.07 0.05 10.31
CA ILE A 253 5.53 -0.03 10.28
C ILE A 253 6.02 -1.16 9.36
N THR A 254 5.36 -2.33 9.38
CA THR A 254 5.73 -3.44 8.47
C THR A 254 5.49 -3.08 7.00
N LEU A 255 4.50 -2.23 6.72
CA LEU A 255 4.14 -1.82 5.36
C LEU A 255 5.06 -0.73 4.79
N LEU A 256 5.78 0.02 5.65
CA LEU A 256 6.67 1.13 5.26
C LEU A 256 7.77 0.72 4.25
N PRO A 257 8.55 -0.35 4.45
CA PRO A 257 9.53 -0.81 3.46
C PRO A 257 8.93 -1.08 2.08
N THR A 258 7.68 -1.56 2.04
CA THR A 258 6.98 -1.79 0.77
C THR A 258 6.60 -0.47 0.12
N LYS A 259 6.09 0.50 0.91
CA LYS A 259 5.76 1.84 0.41
C LYS A 259 6.97 2.57 -0.17
N ASN A 260 8.13 2.38 0.45
CA ASN A 260 9.39 3.03 0.08
C ASN A 260 10.33 2.08 -0.68
N TYR A 261 9.79 1.07 -1.40
CA TYR A 261 10.62 0.04 -2.03
C TYR A 261 11.65 0.62 -3.03
N GLU A 262 11.35 1.78 -3.63
CA GLU A 262 12.25 2.49 -4.55
C GLU A 262 13.51 3.02 -3.87
N GLU A 263 13.48 3.31 -2.56
CA GLU A 263 14.66 3.73 -1.78
C GLU A 263 15.72 2.62 -1.72
N TYR A 264 15.35 1.35 -1.96
CA TYR A 264 16.31 0.24 -2.04
C TYR A 264 17.05 0.16 -3.39
N PHE A 265 16.53 0.82 -4.42
CA PHE A 265 17.13 0.85 -5.77
C PHE A 265 17.72 2.20 -6.12
N ASN A 266 17.22 3.25 -5.48
CA ASN A 266 17.81 4.56 -5.57
C ASN A 266 18.99 4.61 -4.60
N ASP A 267 20.20 4.65 -5.15
CA ASP A 267 21.31 5.38 -4.53
C ASP A 267 20.90 6.87 -4.46
N PHE A 268 19.88 7.20 -3.66
CA PHE A 268 19.86 8.52 -3.06
C PHE A 268 21.06 8.52 -2.13
N LEU A 269 22.21 8.92 -2.69
CA LEU A 269 23.11 9.81 -1.99
C LEU A 269 22.18 10.72 -1.18
N LEU A 270 22.15 10.51 0.13
CA LEU A 270 21.55 11.43 1.09
C LEU A 270 22.30 12.75 0.89
N TYR A 271 21.93 13.47 -0.16
CA TYR A 271 22.49 14.75 -0.47
C TYR A 271 21.89 15.65 0.58
N LYS A 272 22.62 15.82 1.67
CA LYS A 272 22.35 16.87 2.64
C LYS A 272 22.41 18.16 1.85
N PHE A 273 21.26 18.67 1.44
CA PHE A 273 21.15 20.04 1.02
C PHE A 273 21.77 20.86 2.14
N HIS A 274 22.83 21.59 1.80
CA HIS A 274 23.41 22.55 2.71
C HIS A 274 22.38 23.69 2.80
N LEU A 275 21.46 23.58 3.77
CA LEU A 275 20.32 24.48 3.98
C LEU A 275 20.73 25.89 4.45
N SER A 276 21.97 26.29 4.20
CA SER A 276 22.36 27.69 4.35
C SER A 276 21.51 28.50 3.36
N PRO A 277 20.96 29.64 3.77
CA PRO A 277 20.24 30.51 2.86
C PRO A 277 21.23 31.05 1.81
N CYS A 278 21.32 30.36 0.67
CA CYS A 278 22.05 30.85 -0.51
C CYS A 278 21.20 31.84 -1.32
N TRP A 279 19.99 32.13 -0.86
CA TRP A 279 19.07 33.08 -1.47
C TRP A 279 19.27 34.46 -0.84
N TYR A 280 19.83 35.37 -1.63
CA TYR A 280 19.84 36.79 -1.32
C TYR A 280 18.53 37.39 -1.84
N GLU A 281 17.50 37.44 -0.99
CA GLU A 281 16.28 38.21 -1.31
C GLU A 281 16.64 39.71 -1.26
N SER A 282 16.47 40.41 -2.39
CA SER A 282 16.68 41.86 -2.41
C SER A 282 15.65 42.56 -1.53
N LYS A 283 16.02 43.71 -0.94
CA LYS A 283 15.09 44.53 -0.15
C LYS A 283 13.81 44.86 -0.95
N ASP A 284 13.92 45.09 -2.27
CA ASP A 284 12.77 45.35 -3.13
C ASP A 284 11.84 44.13 -3.27
N SER A 285 12.41 42.92 -3.37
CA SER A 285 11.64 41.66 -3.47
C SER A 285 10.91 41.34 -2.17
N SER A 286 11.57 41.52 -1.01
CA SER A 286 10.98 41.24 0.30
C SER A 286 9.82 42.20 0.60
N VAL A 287 10.00 43.48 0.27
CA VAL A 287 8.99 44.53 0.42
C VAL A 287 7.78 44.26 -0.50
N GLN A 288 7.98 43.83 -1.74
CA GLN A 288 6.87 43.44 -2.64
C GLN A 288 6.12 42.19 -2.16
N ARG A 289 6.83 41.17 -1.70
CA ARG A 289 6.23 39.92 -1.20
C ARG A 289 5.35 40.18 0.01
N LEU A 290 5.76 41.08 0.90
CA LEU A 290 4.99 41.48 2.08
C LEU A 290 3.85 42.45 1.72
N ALA A 291 4.06 43.34 0.76
CA ALA A 291 3.04 44.27 0.29
C ALA A 291 1.81 43.58 -0.31
N ASN A 292 2.00 42.50 -1.08
CA ASN A 292 0.89 41.73 -1.63
C ASN A 292 0.05 41.02 -0.55
N ARG A 293 0.54 40.90 0.69
CA ARG A 293 -0.22 40.38 1.83
C ARG A 293 -1.02 41.47 2.58
N ILE A 294 -0.67 42.74 2.40
CA ILE A 294 -1.17 43.86 3.21
C ILE A 294 -1.94 44.89 2.36
N SER A 295 -1.79 44.87 1.02
CA SER A 295 -2.45 45.84 0.14
C SER A 295 -3.95 45.55 -0.02
N ILE A 296 -4.75 46.61 0.07
CA ILE A 296 -6.21 46.60 -0.06
C ILE A 296 -6.64 46.27 -1.51
N HIS A 297 -5.74 46.48 -2.49
CA HIS A 297 -6.03 46.28 -3.90
C HIS A 297 -4.83 45.69 -4.67
N PRO A 298 -5.00 44.60 -5.46
CA PRO A 298 -3.90 43.84 -6.06
C PRO A 298 -3.00 44.65 -7.01
N LEU A 299 -3.52 45.71 -7.62
CA LEU A 299 -2.77 46.57 -8.55
C LEU A 299 -2.20 47.84 -7.89
N LEU A 300 -2.71 48.26 -6.73
CA LEU A 300 -2.37 49.56 -6.13
C LEU A 300 -0.95 49.57 -5.54
N GLY A 301 -0.51 48.43 -5.00
CA GLY A 301 0.83 48.29 -4.44
C GLY A 301 0.98 48.98 -3.09
N ILE A 302 2.17 49.56 -2.85
CA ILE A 302 2.56 50.09 -1.53
C ILE A 302 2.48 51.61 -1.54
N ARG A 303 1.76 52.15 -0.55
CA ARG A 303 1.77 53.58 -0.26
C ARG A 303 3.18 54.00 0.17
N GLN A 304 3.76 54.95 -0.54
CA GLN A 304 5.04 55.50 -0.17
C GLN A 304 4.86 56.43 1.04
N LEU A 305 5.77 56.33 2.01
CA LEU A 305 5.87 57.24 3.14
C LEU A 305 6.92 58.29 2.78
N ASN A 306 6.48 59.33 2.10
CA ASN A 306 7.28 60.46 1.67
C ASN A 306 6.70 61.76 2.25
N GLU A 307 7.56 62.71 2.60
CA GLU A 307 7.19 64.01 3.21
C GLU A 307 6.44 64.96 2.26
N GLN A 308 6.06 64.49 1.07
CA GLN A 308 5.33 65.28 0.07
C GLN A 308 3.83 65.33 0.40
N THR A 309 3.19 66.45 0.06
CA THR A 309 1.77 66.70 0.33
C THR A 309 0.81 65.80 -0.46
N SER A 310 1.30 65.10 -1.48
CA SER A 310 0.50 64.18 -2.31
C SER A 310 0.79 62.72 -1.96
N ALA A 311 -0.25 61.92 -1.69
CA ALA A 311 -0.11 60.48 -1.49
C ALA A 311 0.30 59.78 -2.79
N THR A 312 1.36 58.96 -2.74
CA THR A 312 1.83 58.19 -3.90
C THR A 312 1.89 56.70 -3.59
N TRP A 313 1.71 55.89 -4.64
CA TRP A 313 1.78 54.44 -4.57
C TRP A 313 2.75 53.91 -5.60
N LYS A 314 3.48 52.85 -5.23
CA LYS A 314 4.39 52.14 -6.12
C LYS A 314 3.95 50.68 -6.22
N SER A 315 3.72 50.25 -7.45
CA SER A 315 3.36 48.88 -7.80
C SER A 315 4.24 48.40 -8.95
N LEU A 316 4.65 47.14 -8.91
CA LEU A 316 5.36 46.49 -10.00
C LEU A 316 4.48 45.37 -10.53
N ILE A 317 3.97 45.57 -11.75
CA ILE A 317 3.06 44.63 -12.38
C ILE A 317 3.89 43.70 -13.27
N ASN A 318 3.93 42.42 -12.91
CA ASN A 318 4.53 41.38 -13.73
C ASN A 318 3.44 40.42 -14.23
N ILE A 319 3.05 40.56 -15.50
CA ILE A 319 1.99 39.76 -16.11
C ILE A 319 2.27 38.25 -16.10
N ASN A 320 3.51 37.81 -15.89
CA ASN A 320 3.84 36.38 -15.80
C ASN A 320 3.53 35.77 -14.43
N LEU A 321 3.24 36.59 -13.42
CA LEU A 321 2.74 36.11 -12.14
C LEU A 321 1.23 35.83 -12.24
N LEU A 322 0.80 34.72 -11.64
CA LEU A 322 -0.60 34.26 -11.66
C LEU A 322 -1.59 35.37 -11.25
N GLN A 323 -1.23 36.18 -10.26
CA GLN A 323 -2.06 37.27 -9.73
C GLN A 323 -2.34 38.41 -10.73
N TYR A 324 -1.57 38.53 -11.81
CA TYR A 324 -1.73 39.57 -12.84
C TYR A 324 -2.08 39.01 -14.22
N SER A 325 -2.34 37.71 -14.31
CA SER A 325 -2.58 37.01 -15.57
C SER A 325 -3.76 37.58 -16.36
N PHE A 326 -4.79 38.08 -15.69
CA PHE A 326 -5.98 38.71 -16.30
C PHE A 326 -5.66 39.95 -17.15
N LEU A 327 -4.53 40.64 -16.89
CA LEU A 327 -4.14 41.79 -17.71
C LEU A 327 -3.70 41.37 -19.11
N LYS A 328 -3.32 40.11 -19.33
CA LYS A 328 -2.95 39.60 -20.66
C LYS A 328 -4.11 39.64 -21.65
N ASP A 329 -5.35 39.66 -21.15
CA ASP A 329 -6.55 39.62 -21.99
C ASP A 329 -6.88 41.00 -22.58
N HIS A 330 -6.32 42.10 -22.05
CA HIS A 330 -6.50 43.44 -22.59
C HIS A 330 -5.45 43.76 -23.66
N LYS A 331 -5.71 43.29 -24.88
CA LYS A 331 -4.78 43.33 -26.01
C LYS A 331 -5.32 44.23 -27.15
N ILE A 332 -4.52 45.20 -27.61
CA ILE A 332 -4.86 46.09 -28.73
C ILE A 332 -3.75 45.98 -29.78
N GLN A 333 -4.10 45.61 -31.02
CA GLN A 333 -3.17 45.51 -32.17
C GLN A 333 -1.86 44.80 -31.81
N ASP A 334 -1.99 43.67 -31.12
CA ASP A 334 -0.92 42.82 -30.63
C ASP A 334 -0.14 43.21 -29.37
N ALA A 335 -0.34 44.41 -28.84
CA ALA A 335 0.24 44.82 -27.56
C ALA A 335 -0.72 44.58 -26.38
N ILE A 336 -0.21 44.00 -25.29
CA ILE A 336 -0.90 43.99 -24.00
C ILE A 336 -0.76 45.40 -23.42
N LEU A 337 -1.87 46.13 -23.31
CA LEU A 337 -1.89 47.49 -22.77
C LEU A 337 -2.57 47.49 -21.41
N PHE A 338 -2.11 48.35 -20.50
CA PHE A 338 -2.81 48.52 -19.24
C PHE A 338 -4.21 49.12 -19.49
N PRO A 339 -5.30 48.51 -19.00
CA PRO A 339 -6.65 49.01 -19.27
C PRO A 339 -6.85 50.43 -18.76
N ALA A 340 -7.41 51.31 -19.58
CA ALA A 340 -7.67 52.70 -19.15
C ALA A 340 -8.62 52.76 -17.93
N VAL A 341 -9.58 51.83 -17.85
CA VAL A 341 -10.49 51.70 -16.71
C VAL A 341 -9.78 51.32 -15.41
N ALA A 342 -8.64 50.62 -15.48
CA ALA A 342 -7.87 50.24 -14.30
C ALA A 342 -7.28 51.47 -13.59
N TYR A 343 -7.07 52.60 -14.27
CA TYR A 343 -6.68 53.85 -13.60
C TYR A 343 -7.78 54.41 -12.69
N LEU A 344 -9.05 54.26 -13.07
CA LEU A 344 -10.19 54.70 -12.25
C LEU A 344 -10.36 53.79 -11.02
N ASP A 345 -10.16 52.49 -11.22
CA ASP A 345 -10.18 51.49 -10.17
C ASP A 345 -9.05 51.72 -9.14
N LEU A 346 -7.83 51.95 -9.63
CA LEU A 346 -6.68 52.35 -8.81
C LEU A 346 -6.93 53.65 -8.03
N ALA A 347 -7.54 54.66 -8.66
CA ALA A 347 -7.87 55.92 -8.00
C ALA A 347 -8.92 55.71 -6.89
N THR A 348 -9.90 54.84 -7.12
CA THR A 348 -10.93 54.50 -6.13
C THR A 348 -10.33 53.75 -4.95
N ALA A 349 -9.48 52.76 -5.20
CA ALA A 349 -8.76 52.03 -4.16
C ALA A 349 -7.83 52.96 -3.34
N ALA A 350 -7.16 53.90 -4.00
CA ALA A 350 -6.34 54.92 -3.34
C ALA A 350 -7.19 55.83 -2.43
N CYS A 351 -8.36 56.30 -2.91
CA CYS A 351 -9.29 57.08 -2.11
C CYS A 351 -9.82 56.29 -0.91
N GLN A 352 -10.19 55.01 -1.09
CA GLN A 352 -10.62 54.15 0.00
C GLN A 352 -9.53 54.01 1.07
N GLN A 353 -8.28 53.73 0.67
CA GLN A 353 -7.17 53.62 1.61
C GLN A 353 -6.89 54.94 2.37
N LEU A 354 -7.15 56.10 1.76
CA LEU A 354 -7.01 57.41 2.43
C LEU A 354 -8.17 57.75 3.36
N LEU A 355 -9.38 57.25 3.06
CA LEU A 355 -10.61 57.56 3.78
C LEU A 355 -10.94 56.55 4.90
N SER A 356 -10.33 55.35 4.87
CA SER A 356 -10.51 54.36 5.92
C SER A 356 -10.02 54.91 7.27
N PRO A 357 -10.83 54.80 8.35
CA PRO A 357 -10.41 55.22 9.68
C PRO A 357 -9.17 54.43 10.09
N LYS A 358 -8.22 55.12 10.73
CA LYS A 358 -7.03 54.49 11.32
C LYS A 358 -7.45 53.58 12.48
N GLU A 359 -7.88 52.36 12.19
CA GLU A 359 -7.72 51.26 13.14
C GLU A 359 -6.24 50.96 13.21
N ASP A 360 -5.66 51.26 14.38
CA ASP A 360 -4.32 50.98 14.87
C ASP A 360 -3.21 50.79 13.84
N ASP A 361 -2.20 51.67 13.96
CA ASP A 361 -0.84 51.55 13.43
C ASP A 361 -0.16 50.20 13.82
N GLN A 362 -0.67 49.06 13.35
CA GLN A 362 0.09 47.81 13.25
C GLN A 362 1.00 47.80 12.01
N THR A 363 1.06 48.90 11.25
CA THR A 363 2.18 49.22 10.36
C THR A 363 3.43 49.73 11.10
N THR A 364 3.47 49.65 12.43
CA THR A 364 4.74 49.74 13.20
C THR A 364 5.63 48.50 13.07
N ALA A 365 5.21 47.45 12.35
CA ALA A 365 6.07 46.29 12.10
C ALA A 365 7.14 46.48 10.99
N THR A 366 7.36 47.71 10.49
CA THR A 366 8.45 48.01 9.55
C THR A 366 9.52 48.98 10.06
N SER A 367 9.41 49.49 11.29
CA SER A 367 10.52 50.28 11.88
C SER A 367 11.72 49.41 12.32
N ASN A 368 11.60 48.08 12.30
CA ASN A 368 12.67 47.15 12.65
C ASN A 368 13.38 46.52 11.43
N TYR A 369 13.20 47.05 10.21
CA TYR A 369 13.82 46.48 8.99
C TYR A 369 14.46 47.50 8.03
N PHE A 370 14.74 48.72 8.48
CA PHE A 370 15.58 49.66 7.69
C PHE A 370 17.08 49.45 7.93
#